data_AF-A0AAQ4Q8T5-F1
#
_entry.id   AF-A0AAQ4Q8T5-F1
#
_cell.length_a   1.000
_cell.length_b   1.000
_cell.length_c   1.000
_cell.angle_alpha   90.00
_cell.angle_beta   90.00
_cell.angle_gamma   90.00
#
_symmetry.space_group_name_H-M   'P 1'
#
loop_
_entity.id
_entity.type
_entity.pdbx_description
1 polymer ?
#
loop_
_entity_poly.entity_id
_entity_poly.type
_entity_poly.pdbx_seq_one_letter_code
_entity_poly.pdbx_strand_id
1 'polypeptide(L)'
;MEDSHGGRRRRPAEGTGAPGSHFQRSVAAVSSPALSVARLTLPGIMDAEGRVDESRLRMHIFKNGGVCPSERGLVWSFLFGMYPCSSTALQRSLLQEQMTERYRVMKRKWQQFLPLAVRMHLNGTDAELVAAVSYFDQREALAQQQTHEQSEEVRERLAFLELQAQILFERVTFDEEELREATRIIDKDVARTNRDLSYYQGEGSANLLVLRDILITYAAFHPEVSYAQGMNDLCSRFLEVLNSEVDAYWSFCCYMEKFSKDFRADGLHRKIELEAALLKELDPQLYTHLVTNSMDSFTFCHRWLLLGFQREFEHSDALRLFEILSCDHLELISQQVDQARYKERLAQKCRTEDNSESQLQAINTDFTFELFICAAILLENREFLLRCRDEVQLIQFTSR
;
A
#
# COMPACT_ATOMS: atom_id res chain seq x y z
N MET A 1 -54.97 50.76 16.76
CA MET A 1 -55.00 50.65 15.30
C MET A 1 -53.56 50.41 14.88
N GLU A 2 -53.07 49.19 15.08
CA GLU A 2 -53.23 48.04 14.17
C GLU A 2 -52.53 48.25 12.82
N ASP A 3 -51.80 47.20 12.49
CA ASP A 3 -51.11 46.82 11.25
C ASP A 3 -49.77 47.47 10.88
N SER A 4 -48.70 46.76 10.47
CA SER A 4 -48.30 45.35 10.26
C SER A 4 -47.54 45.27 8.92
N HIS A 5 -46.39 44.57 8.92
CA HIS A 5 -45.62 44.06 7.77
C HIS A 5 -44.66 45.03 7.05
N GLY A 6 -43.41 44.71 6.74
CA GLY A 6 -42.63 43.49 6.93
C GLY A 6 -41.15 43.78 6.65
N GLY A 7 -40.28 43.58 7.65
CA GLY A 7 -38.84 43.74 7.54
C GLY A 7 -38.17 42.39 7.27
N ARG A 8 -37.63 42.19 6.07
CA ARG A 8 -36.75 41.05 5.73
C ARG A 8 -35.49 41.11 6.61
N ARG A 9 -35.44 40.33 7.69
CA ARG A 9 -34.18 39.99 8.37
C ARG A 9 -33.46 38.92 7.56
N ARG A 10 -32.25 39.24 7.07
CA ARG A 10 -31.28 38.28 6.53
C ARG A 10 -30.97 37.25 7.63
N ARG A 11 -31.25 35.97 7.37
CA ARG A 11 -30.67 34.86 8.13
C ARG A 11 -29.20 34.73 7.72
N PRO A 12 -28.26 34.51 8.65
CA PRO A 12 -26.93 34.08 8.26
C PRO A 12 -27.05 32.70 7.63
N ALA A 13 -26.36 32.50 6.51
CA ALA A 13 -26.23 31.21 5.87
C ALA A 13 -25.52 30.27 6.84
N GLU A 14 -26.25 29.30 7.38
CA GLU A 14 -25.68 28.11 7.99
C GLU A 14 -24.89 27.40 6.89
N GLY A 15 -23.57 27.56 6.91
CA GLY A 15 -22.67 26.76 6.12
C GLY A 15 -22.83 25.31 6.56
N THR A 16 -23.44 24.50 5.71
CA THR A 16 -23.42 23.05 5.80
C THR A 16 -21.98 22.58 5.63
N GLY A 17 -21.25 22.54 6.74
CA GLY A 17 -19.98 21.83 6.83
C GLY A 17 -20.25 20.33 6.69
N ALA A 18 -19.82 19.76 5.57
CA ALA A 18 -19.72 18.31 5.44
C ALA A 18 -18.80 17.79 6.57
N PRO A 19 -19.11 16.66 7.21
CA PRO A 19 -18.24 16.06 8.21
C PRO A 19 -17.03 15.45 7.48
N GLY A 20 -16.02 16.27 7.23
CA GLY A 20 -14.71 15.81 6.81
C GLY A 20 -14.11 14.96 7.92
N SER A 21 -13.59 13.79 7.56
CA SER A 21 -12.82 12.93 8.45
C SER A 21 -11.69 13.73 9.10
N HIS A 22 -11.84 14.07 10.38
CA HIS A 22 -10.75 14.55 11.21
C HIS A 22 -9.77 13.39 11.43
N PHE A 23 -8.93 13.09 10.44
CA PHE A 23 -7.69 12.37 10.70
C PHE A 23 -6.88 13.29 11.61
N GLN A 24 -6.65 12.85 12.85
CA GLN A 24 -5.84 13.59 13.80
C GLN A 24 -4.47 13.82 13.17
N ARG A 25 -3.97 15.06 13.26
CA ARG A 25 -2.59 15.42 12.90
C ARG A 25 -1.57 14.79 13.87
N SER A 26 -1.90 13.66 14.49
CA SER A 26 -1.08 13.00 15.49
C SER A 26 -0.05 12.11 14.83
N VAL A 27 1.06 11.90 15.55
CA VAL A 27 2.07 10.91 15.15
C VAL A 27 1.49 9.50 15.29
N ALA A 28 1.78 8.63 14.32
CA ALA A 28 1.38 7.23 14.29
C ALA A 28 1.81 6.51 15.57
N ALA A 29 0.96 5.61 16.06
CA ALA A 29 1.32 4.77 17.20
C ALA A 29 2.45 3.80 16.81
N VAL A 30 3.26 3.36 17.78
CA VAL A 30 4.24 2.27 17.53
C VAL A 30 3.51 1.00 17.10
N SER A 31 2.43 0.65 17.79
CA SER A 31 1.61 -0.53 17.54
C SER A 31 0.14 -0.20 17.85
N SER A 32 -0.80 -0.84 17.15
CA SER A 32 -2.25 -0.67 17.34
C SER A 32 -2.92 -2.00 17.70
N PRO A 33 -3.02 -2.35 19.00
CA PRO A 33 -3.72 -3.55 19.43
C PRO A 33 -5.21 -3.56 19.04
N ALA A 34 -5.79 -2.37 18.85
CA ALA A 34 -7.21 -2.19 18.52
C ALA A 34 -7.62 -2.93 17.24
N LEU A 35 -6.76 -2.94 16.21
CA LEU A 35 -7.06 -3.63 14.94
C LEU A 35 -7.17 -5.15 15.12
N SER A 36 -6.37 -5.75 16.01
CA SER A 36 -6.35 -7.20 16.22
C SER A 36 -7.70 -7.75 16.71
N VAL A 37 -8.43 -6.97 17.51
CA VAL A 37 -9.72 -7.34 18.12
C VAL A 37 -10.92 -6.69 17.42
N ALA A 38 -10.69 -5.77 16.50
CA ALA A 38 -11.74 -5.09 15.76
C ALA A 38 -12.54 -6.06 14.89
N ARG A 39 -13.78 -5.67 14.56
CA ARG A 39 -14.70 -6.48 13.76
C ARG A 39 -15.16 -5.69 12.54
N LEU A 40 -15.19 -6.38 11.41
CA LEU A 40 -15.75 -5.84 10.19
C LEU A 40 -17.27 -5.72 10.33
N THR A 41 -17.82 -4.59 9.91
CA THR A 41 -19.27 -4.40 9.84
C THR A 41 -19.88 -4.98 8.56
N LEU A 42 -19.04 -5.45 7.64
CA LEU A 42 -19.44 -5.98 6.34
C LEU A 42 -20.23 -7.31 6.49
N PRO A 43 -21.50 -7.37 6.02
CA PRO A 43 -22.37 -8.51 6.26
C PRO A 43 -21.83 -9.83 5.70
N GLY A 44 -21.73 -10.85 6.56
CA GLY A 44 -21.38 -12.22 6.15
C GLY A 44 -19.93 -12.41 5.69
N ILE A 45 -19.05 -11.43 5.95
CA ILE A 45 -17.62 -11.51 5.66
C ILE A 45 -16.83 -12.03 6.87
N MET A 46 -17.21 -11.63 8.09
CA MET A 46 -16.53 -12.05 9.33
C MET A 46 -17.45 -12.90 10.22
N ASP A 47 -16.94 -14.00 10.76
CA ASP A 47 -17.68 -14.88 11.67
C ASP A 47 -17.63 -14.42 13.14
N ALA A 48 -18.28 -15.18 14.03
CA ALA A 48 -18.40 -14.89 15.47
C ALA A 48 -17.03 -14.82 16.18
N GLU A 49 -16.08 -15.63 15.74
CA GLU A 49 -14.73 -15.74 16.29
C GLU A 49 -13.74 -14.72 15.68
N GLY A 50 -14.17 -13.98 14.65
CA GLY A 50 -13.41 -12.94 13.99
C GLY A 50 -12.62 -13.42 12.77
N ARG A 51 -12.88 -14.62 12.24
CA ARG A 51 -12.30 -15.12 10.98
C ARG A 51 -13.00 -14.50 9.79
N VAL A 52 -12.26 -14.30 8.71
CA VAL A 52 -12.71 -13.62 7.49
C VAL A 52 -12.84 -14.61 6.34
N ASP A 53 -13.97 -14.57 5.64
CA ASP A 53 -14.14 -15.21 4.33
C ASP A 53 -13.43 -14.36 3.27
N GLU A 54 -12.22 -14.77 2.93
CA GLU A 54 -11.32 -14.09 2.00
C GLU A 54 -11.94 -13.89 0.61
N SER A 55 -12.68 -14.89 0.12
CA SER A 55 -13.34 -14.82 -1.19
C SER A 55 -14.47 -13.79 -1.19
N ARG A 56 -15.27 -13.76 -0.13
CA ARG A 56 -16.32 -12.74 0.03
C ARG A 56 -15.75 -11.35 0.21
N LEU A 57 -14.66 -11.21 0.96
CA LEU A 57 -13.97 -9.93 1.14
C LEU A 57 -13.50 -9.36 -0.20
N ARG A 58 -12.72 -10.13 -0.97
CA ARG A 58 -12.23 -9.69 -2.29
C ARG A 58 -13.36 -9.39 -3.27
N MET A 59 -14.38 -10.23 -3.30
CA MET A 59 -15.58 -10.01 -4.11
C MET A 59 -16.31 -8.71 -3.72
N HIS A 60 -16.41 -8.42 -2.43
CA HIS A 60 -17.02 -7.19 -1.92
C HIS A 60 -16.22 -5.96 -2.36
N ILE A 61 -14.90 -5.97 -2.17
CA ILE A 61 -14.00 -4.87 -2.57
C ILE A 61 -14.15 -4.60 -4.06
N PHE A 62 -14.04 -5.63 -4.90
CA PHE A 62 -14.10 -5.47 -6.34
C PHE A 62 -15.45 -4.93 -6.82
N LYS A 63 -16.57 -5.51 -6.35
CA LYS A 63 -17.92 -5.11 -6.81
C LYS A 63 -18.36 -3.74 -6.34
N ASN A 64 -17.89 -3.29 -5.18
CA ASN A 64 -18.31 -2.02 -4.58
C ASN A 64 -17.29 -0.90 -4.82
N GLY A 65 -16.21 -1.15 -5.56
CA GLY A 65 -15.19 -0.15 -5.87
C GLY A 65 -14.34 0.25 -4.66
N GLY A 66 -13.99 -0.72 -3.81
CA GLY A 66 -13.24 -0.51 -2.58
C GLY A 66 -14.10 -0.65 -1.31
N VAL A 67 -13.53 -0.21 -0.18
CA VAL A 67 -14.21 -0.20 1.13
C VAL A 67 -14.33 1.20 1.71
N CYS A 68 -15.29 1.37 2.62
CA CYS A 68 -15.48 2.64 3.31
C CYS A 68 -14.27 2.99 4.21
N PRO A 69 -13.96 4.29 4.40
CA PRO A 69 -12.77 4.69 5.16
C PRO A 69 -12.67 4.15 6.58
N SER A 70 -13.80 3.95 7.28
CA SER A 70 -13.82 3.43 8.65
C SER A 70 -13.42 1.96 8.77
N GLU A 71 -13.66 1.16 7.72
CA GLU A 71 -13.32 -0.27 7.70
C GLU A 71 -11.92 -0.52 7.13
N ARG A 72 -11.36 0.48 6.44
CA ARG A 72 -10.18 0.32 5.59
C ARG A 72 -8.99 -0.26 6.33
N GLY A 73 -8.65 0.27 7.50
CA GLY A 73 -7.52 -0.22 8.30
C GLY A 73 -7.65 -1.72 8.63
N LEU A 74 -8.84 -2.15 9.06
CA LEU A 74 -9.08 -3.56 9.36
C LEU A 74 -9.09 -4.42 8.09
N VAL A 75 -9.69 -3.95 6.99
CA VAL A 75 -9.68 -4.66 5.71
C VAL A 75 -8.25 -4.85 5.20
N TRP A 76 -7.42 -3.82 5.26
CA TRP A 76 -6.02 -3.86 4.80
C TRP A 76 -5.19 -4.86 5.59
N SER A 77 -5.46 -5.00 6.89
CA SER A 77 -4.80 -6.02 7.73
C SER A 77 -5.01 -7.45 7.21
N PHE A 78 -6.11 -7.73 6.51
CA PHE A 78 -6.36 -9.04 5.88
C PHE A 78 -5.99 -9.06 4.40
N LEU A 79 -6.34 -8.02 3.65
CA LEU A 79 -6.15 -7.94 2.20
C LEU A 79 -4.68 -8.11 1.82
N PHE A 80 -3.79 -7.47 2.59
CA PHE A 80 -2.36 -7.51 2.37
C PHE A 80 -1.65 -8.61 3.15
N GLY A 81 -2.38 -9.48 3.87
CA GLY A 81 -1.81 -10.68 4.47
C GLY A 81 -1.10 -10.49 5.81
N MET A 82 -1.16 -9.30 6.43
CA MET A 82 -0.64 -9.08 7.79
C MET A 82 -1.28 -10.03 8.81
N TYR A 83 -2.59 -10.24 8.69
CA TYR A 83 -3.31 -11.28 9.41
C TYR A 83 -3.87 -12.33 8.44
N PRO A 84 -3.69 -13.63 8.75
CA PRO A 84 -4.37 -14.69 8.02
C PRO A 84 -5.88 -14.52 8.14
N CYS A 85 -6.61 -14.66 7.04
CA CYS A 85 -8.09 -14.61 7.05
C CYS A 85 -8.70 -15.68 7.96
N SER A 86 -8.03 -16.82 8.13
CA SER A 86 -8.44 -17.91 9.02
C SER A 86 -8.20 -17.66 10.52
N SER A 87 -7.51 -16.56 10.87
CA SER A 87 -7.18 -16.24 12.26
C SER A 87 -8.40 -15.76 13.05
N THR A 88 -8.48 -16.13 14.33
CA THR A 88 -9.46 -15.57 15.28
C THR A 88 -8.95 -14.24 15.86
N ALA A 89 -9.84 -13.44 16.45
CA ALA A 89 -9.46 -12.20 17.13
C ALA A 89 -8.39 -12.44 18.22
N LEU A 90 -8.55 -13.52 19.00
CA LEU A 90 -7.57 -13.90 20.04
C LEU A 90 -6.21 -14.24 19.44
N GLN A 91 -6.17 -15.01 18.34
CA GLN A 91 -4.91 -15.34 17.67
C GLN A 91 -4.22 -14.07 17.14
N ARG A 92 -4.99 -13.12 16.59
CA ARG A 92 -4.44 -11.84 16.13
C ARG A 92 -3.85 -11.00 17.25
N SER A 93 -4.46 -10.99 18.44
CA SER A 93 -3.85 -10.29 19.59
C SER A 93 -2.46 -10.84 19.93
N LEU A 94 -2.29 -12.16 19.86
CA LEU A 94 -0.97 -12.79 20.08
C LEU A 94 0.01 -12.48 18.95
N LEU A 95 -0.45 -12.54 17.70
CA LEU A 95 0.36 -12.19 16.53
C LEU A 95 0.82 -10.72 16.60
N GLN A 96 -0.05 -9.81 17.05
CA GLN A 96 0.27 -8.40 17.18
C GLN A 96 1.43 -8.15 18.14
N GLU A 97 1.42 -8.79 19.30
CA GLU A 97 2.53 -8.70 20.26
C GLU A 97 3.83 -9.26 19.67
N GLN A 98 3.77 -10.41 19.01
CA GLN A 98 4.94 -11.02 18.35
C GLN A 98 5.50 -10.13 17.24
N MET A 99 4.64 -9.58 16.39
CA MET A 99 4.99 -8.67 15.30
C MET A 99 5.62 -7.37 15.83
N THR A 100 5.08 -6.84 16.93
CA THR A 100 5.59 -5.64 17.60
C THR A 100 7.01 -5.86 18.11
N GLU A 101 7.25 -6.94 18.85
CA GLU A 101 8.58 -7.21 19.40
C GLU A 101 9.60 -7.61 18.32
N ARG A 102 9.19 -8.36 17.29
CA ARG A 102 10.04 -8.64 16.14
C ARG A 102 10.48 -7.36 15.44
N TYR A 103 9.55 -6.49 15.09
CA TYR A 103 9.86 -5.22 14.46
C TYR A 103 10.79 -4.37 15.33
N ARG A 104 10.53 -4.31 16.65
CA ARG A 104 11.37 -3.57 17.59
C ARG A 104 12.82 -4.07 17.61
N VAL A 105 13.03 -5.38 17.64
CA VAL A 105 14.38 -5.98 17.59
C VAL A 105 15.06 -5.71 16.26
N MET A 106 14.33 -5.83 15.14
CA MET A 106 14.84 -5.53 13.80
C MET A 106 15.30 -4.07 13.71
N LYS A 107 14.43 -3.14 14.14
CA LYS A 107 14.70 -1.70 14.15
C LYS A 107 15.95 -1.38 14.98
N ARG A 108 16.02 -1.91 16.21
CA ARG A 108 17.16 -1.71 17.10
C ARG A 108 18.46 -2.25 16.51
N LYS A 109 18.42 -3.38 15.81
CA LYS A 109 19.61 -4.01 15.23
C LYS A 109 20.26 -3.10 14.17
N TRP A 110 19.49 -2.53 13.24
CA TRP A 110 20.07 -1.61 12.26
C TRP A 110 20.49 -0.27 12.88
N GLN A 111 19.77 0.21 13.90
CA GLN A 111 20.14 1.44 14.63
C GLN A 111 21.49 1.29 15.35
N GLN A 112 21.76 0.12 15.92
CA GLN A 112 23.06 -0.18 16.55
C GLN A 112 24.18 -0.35 15.51
N PHE A 113 23.86 -0.95 14.37
CA PHE A 113 24.81 -1.15 13.28
C PHE A 113 25.18 0.15 12.57
N LEU A 114 24.22 1.05 12.36
CA LEU A 114 24.39 2.34 11.69
C LEU A 114 23.87 3.51 12.56
N PRO A 115 24.58 3.87 13.65
CA PRO A 115 24.10 4.89 14.59
C PRO A 115 23.89 6.27 13.97
N LEU A 116 24.66 6.61 12.93
CA LEU A 116 24.53 7.87 12.19
C LEU A 116 23.20 7.95 11.42
N ALA A 117 22.57 6.81 11.10
CA ALA A 117 21.29 6.77 10.43
C ALA A 117 20.09 6.89 11.39
N VAL A 118 20.29 6.87 12.71
CA VAL A 118 19.18 6.99 13.69
C VAL A 118 18.48 8.33 13.57
N ARG A 119 19.22 9.40 13.26
CA ARG A 119 18.66 10.74 13.05
C ARG A 119 18.80 11.15 11.60
N MET A 120 17.69 11.59 11.02
CA MET A 120 17.68 12.21 9.70
C MET A 120 18.48 13.51 9.75
N HIS A 121 19.47 13.65 8.87
CA HIS A 121 20.29 14.85 8.80
C HIS A 121 19.63 15.86 7.87
N LEU A 122 19.10 16.93 8.44
CA LEU A 122 18.44 18.00 7.69
C LEU A 122 19.40 19.15 7.47
N ASN A 123 19.42 19.72 6.26
CA ASN A 123 20.22 20.90 5.93
C ASN A 123 19.66 22.20 6.55
N GLY A 124 18.68 22.10 7.46
CA GLY A 124 18.05 23.23 8.16
C GLY A 124 17.04 24.04 7.35
N THR A 125 16.82 23.71 6.08
CA THR A 125 15.90 24.44 5.20
C THR A 125 14.43 24.11 5.40
N ASP A 126 14.12 22.92 5.93
CA ASP A 126 12.75 22.46 6.20
C ASP A 126 12.44 22.60 7.70
N ALA A 127 11.97 23.79 8.10
CA ALA A 127 11.67 24.09 9.49
C ALA A 127 10.56 23.19 10.08
N GLU A 128 9.62 22.73 9.25
CA GLU A 128 8.55 21.82 9.67
C GLU A 128 9.14 20.45 10.02
N LEU A 129 9.99 19.90 9.16
CA LEU A 129 10.65 18.62 9.40
C LEU A 129 11.65 18.69 10.56
N VAL A 130 12.29 19.84 10.79
CA VAL A 130 13.12 20.07 11.99
C VAL A 130 12.26 20.02 13.26
N ALA A 131 11.07 20.65 13.25
CA ALA A 131 10.14 20.57 14.38
C ALA A 131 9.60 19.14 14.57
N ALA A 132 9.37 18.41 13.48
CA ALA A 132 8.92 17.01 13.47
C ALA A 132 9.79 16.08 14.30
N VAL A 133 11.12 16.29 14.29
CA VAL A 133 12.08 15.50 15.08
C VAL A 133 11.75 15.55 16.56
N SER A 134 11.32 16.71 17.08
CA SER A 134 10.98 16.84 18.49
C SER A 134 9.73 16.03 18.88
N TYR A 135 8.71 16.01 18.02
CA TYR A 135 7.49 15.21 18.23
C TYR A 135 7.79 13.71 18.15
N PHE A 136 8.68 13.32 17.22
CA PHE A 136 9.11 11.95 17.08
C PHE A 136 9.89 11.45 18.30
N ASP A 137 10.85 12.24 18.79
CA ASP A 137 11.62 11.93 20.00
C ASP A 137 10.70 11.84 21.23
N GLN A 138 9.70 12.71 21.35
CA GLN A 138 8.70 12.65 22.43
C GLN A 138 7.86 11.36 22.37
N ARG A 139 7.42 10.93 21.18
CA ARG A 139 6.68 9.67 21.00
C ARG A 139 7.50 8.46 21.44
N GLU A 140 8.77 8.39 21.04
CA GLU A 140 9.68 7.30 21.45
C GLU A 140 9.89 7.28 22.97
N ALA A 141 10.03 8.45 23.61
CA ALA A 141 10.15 8.55 25.06
C ALA A 141 8.89 8.06 25.80
N LEU A 142 7.70 8.42 25.32
CA LEU A 142 6.43 7.96 25.89
C LEU A 142 6.27 6.44 25.76
N ALA A 143 6.63 5.85 24.62
CA ALA A 143 6.59 4.40 24.41
C ALA A 143 7.52 3.65 25.37
N GLN A 144 8.70 4.21 25.66
CA GLN A 144 9.64 3.65 26.64
C GLN A 144 9.10 3.71 28.07
N GLN A 145 8.47 4.83 28.46
CA GLN A 145 7.84 4.97 29.77
C GLN A 145 6.70 3.97 29.96
N GLN A 146 5.82 3.83 28.97
CA GLN A 146 4.73 2.84 29.00
C GLN A 146 5.23 1.41 29.17
N THR A 147 6.39 1.07 28.60
CA THR A 147 7.00 -0.26 28.79
C THR A 147 7.43 -0.49 30.25
N HIS A 148 7.87 0.57 30.95
CA HIS A 148 8.34 0.47 32.34
C HIS A 148 7.21 0.35 33.37
N GLU A 149 6.02 0.86 33.04
CA GLU A 149 4.83 0.85 33.90
C GLU A 149 4.02 -0.46 33.81
N GLN A 150 4.44 -1.41 32.97
CA GLN A 150 3.75 -2.69 32.79
C GLN A 150 3.95 -3.65 33.98
N SER A 151 2.97 -4.54 34.17
CA SER A 151 3.03 -5.59 35.20
C SER A 151 4.24 -6.52 34.98
N GLU A 152 4.68 -7.18 36.05
CA GLU A 152 5.78 -8.16 35.99
C GLU A 152 5.52 -9.29 34.98
N GLU A 153 4.31 -9.85 34.97
CA GLU A 153 3.90 -10.89 34.02
C GLU A 153 4.00 -10.42 32.56
N VAL A 154 3.57 -9.19 32.25
CA VAL A 154 3.69 -8.63 30.90
C VAL A 154 5.16 -8.44 30.53
N ARG A 155 6.00 -7.97 31.46
CA ARG A 155 7.43 -7.78 31.23
C ARG A 155 8.15 -9.10 30.95
N GLU A 156 7.85 -10.16 31.71
CA GLU A 156 8.41 -11.50 31.46
C GLU A 156 8.00 -12.02 30.08
N ARG A 157 6.73 -11.85 29.71
CA ARG A 157 6.21 -12.23 28.40
C ARG A 157 6.90 -11.49 27.26
N LEU A 158 7.06 -10.17 27.37
CA LEU A 158 7.77 -9.37 26.38
C LEU A 158 9.25 -9.73 26.30
N ALA A 159 9.92 -9.97 27.43
CA ALA A 159 11.32 -10.41 27.44
C ALA A 159 11.51 -11.74 26.72
N PHE A 160 10.56 -12.68 26.87
CA PHE A 160 10.57 -13.94 26.12
C PHE A 160 10.42 -13.71 24.61
N LEU A 161 9.47 -12.86 24.19
CA LEU A 161 9.27 -12.53 22.78
C LEU A 161 10.49 -11.82 22.18
N GLU A 162 11.09 -10.91 22.93
CA GLU A 162 12.31 -10.21 22.55
C GLU A 162 13.46 -11.19 22.33
N LEU A 163 13.67 -12.15 23.25
CA LEU A 163 14.69 -13.19 23.10
C LEU A 163 14.44 -14.04 21.86
N GLN A 164 13.20 -14.44 21.59
CA GLN A 164 12.85 -15.18 20.37
C GLN A 164 13.18 -14.38 19.11
N ALA A 165 12.85 -13.09 19.08
CA ALA A 165 13.15 -12.21 17.96
C ALA A 165 14.67 -11.99 17.79
N GLN A 166 15.42 -11.83 18.88
CA GLN A 166 16.88 -11.71 18.83
C GLN A 166 17.52 -12.94 18.19
N ILE A 167 17.11 -14.14 18.61
CA ILE A 167 17.58 -15.41 18.03
C ILE A 167 17.23 -15.50 16.54
N LEU A 168 16.00 -15.11 16.16
CA LEU A 168 15.55 -15.15 14.77
C LEU A 168 16.41 -14.27 13.85
N PHE A 169 16.81 -13.09 14.34
CA PHE A 169 17.54 -12.09 13.55
C PHE A 169 19.04 -12.03 13.87
N GLU A 170 19.57 -12.92 14.70
CA GLU A 170 20.97 -12.92 15.12
C GLU A 170 21.90 -13.02 13.91
N ARG A 171 21.60 -13.95 13.01
CA ARG A 171 22.41 -14.28 11.82
C ARG A 171 22.23 -13.32 10.66
N VAL A 172 21.29 -12.39 10.73
CA VAL A 172 21.14 -11.35 9.71
C VAL A 172 22.34 -10.41 9.81
N THR A 173 23.03 -10.24 8.70
CA THR A 173 24.17 -9.31 8.56
C THR A 173 23.78 -8.24 7.55
N PHE A 174 24.37 -7.05 7.71
CA PHE A 174 24.07 -5.91 6.84
C PHE A 174 25.32 -5.53 6.07
N ASP A 175 25.15 -5.24 4.78
CA ASP A 175 26.17 -4.53 4.01
C ASP A 175 26.11 -3.03 4.38
N GLU A 176 27.22 -2.51 4.89
CA GLU A 176 27.31 -1.14 5.38
C GLU A 176 27.21 -0.09 4.26
N GLU A 177 27.74 -0.39 3.08
CA GLU A 177 27.73 0.53 1.94
C GLU A 177 26.33 0.58 1.32
N GLU A 178 25.73 -0.58 1.07
CA GLU A 178 24.38 -0.67 0.51
C GLU A 178 23.33 -0.03 1.43
N LEU A 179 23.38 -0.31 2.74
CA LEU A 179 22.41 0.24 3.68
C LEU A 179 22.57 1.76 3.87
N ARG A 180 23.79 2.28 3.82
CA ARG A 180 24.05 3.73 3.83
C ARG A 180 23.47 4.40 2.59
N GLU A 181 23.68 3.81 1.42
CA GLU A 181 23.17 4.36 0.18
C GLU A 181 21.63 4.31 0.17
N ALA A 182 21.02 3.20 0.57
CA ALA A 182 19.58 3.09 0.74
C ALA A 182 19.04 4.18 1.69
N THR A 183 19.66 4.36 2.86
CA THR A 183 19.29 5.40 3.83
C THR A 183 19.36 6.80 3.20
N ARG A 184 20.41 7.10 2.43
CA ARG A 184 20.57 8.40 1.77
C ARG A 184 19.46 8.68 0.75
N ILE A 185 19.06 7.67 -0.02
CA ILE A 185 17.96 7.80 -0.99
C ILE A 185 16.62 7.93 -0.25
N ILE A 186 16.38 7.12 0.77
CA ILE A 186 15.19 7.19 1.64
C ILE A 186 15.03 8.59 2.22
N ASP A 187 16.10 9.18 2.78
CA ASP A 187 16.06 10.53 3.36
C ASP A 187 15.60 11.58 2.34
N LYS A 188 16.07 11.49 1.10
CA LYS A 188 15.68 12.39 0.02
C LYS A 188 14.21 12.21 -0.38
N ASP A 189 13.74 10.98 -0.46
CA ASP A 189 12.39 10.67 -0.94
C ASP A 189 11.33 10.92 0.14
N VAL A 190 11.60 10.53 1.38
CA VAL A 190 10.71 10.78 2.53
C VAL A 190 10.46 12.28 2.72
N ALA A 191 11.49 13.12 2.63
CA ALA A 191 11.34 14.57 2.85
C ALA A 191 10.27 15.22 1.96
N ARG A 192 10.03 14.66 0.77
CA ARG A 192 9.06 15.15 -0.23
C ARG A 192 7.79 14.31 -0.35
N THR A 193 7.63 13.27 0.45
CA THR A 193 6.50 12.32 0.31
C THR A 193 5.19 12.94 0.79
N ASN A 194 4.20 13.02 -0.11
CA ASN A 194 2.79 13.29 0.18
C ASN A 194 2.53 14.48 1.13
N ARG A 195 3.31 15.55 0.98
CA ARG A 195 3.24 16.76 1.84
C ARG A 195 1.92 17.52 1.70
N ASP A 196 1.17 17.25 0.63
CA ASP A 196 -0.19 17.72 0.39
C ASP A 196 -1.22 17.07 1.32
N LEU A 197 -0.94 15.86 1.85
CA LEU A 197 -1.84 15.17 2.75
C LEU A 197 -1.77 15.75 4.17
N SER A 198 -2.94 15.95 4.78
CA SER A 198 -3.06 16.42 6.17
C SER A 198 -2.36 15.51 7.19
N TYR A 199 -2.17 14.23 6.86
CA TYR A 199 -1.48 13.24 7.68
C TYR A 199 0.01 13.56 7.91
N TYR A 200 0.65 14.29 6.99
CA TYR A 200 2.06 14.67 7.03
C TYR A 200 2.28 16.17 7.32
N GLN A 201 1.27 16.85 7.85
CA GLN A 201 1.31 18.29 8.14
C GLN A 201 1.23 18.57 9.64
N GLY A 202 1.91 19.63 10.09
CA GLY A 202 1.91 20.03 11.51
C GLY A 202 2.58 18.95 12.39
N GLU A 203 1.92 18.52 13.46
CA GLU A 203 2.41 17.40 14.29
C GLU A 203 2.58 16.09 13.49
N GLY A 204 1.77 15.89 12.45
CA GLY A 204 1.82 14.71 11.58
C GLY A 204 3.05 14.68 10.68
N SER A 205 3.81 15.77 10.57
CA SER A 205 5.12 15.76 9.88
C SER A 205 6.09 14.74 10.48
N ALA A 206 5.94 14.38 11.76
CA ALA A 206 6.72 13.32 12.40
C ALA A 206 6.42 11.93 11.82
N ASN A 207 5.29 11.75 11.12
CA ASN A 207 4.98 10.51 10.39
C ASN A 207 5.93 10.29 9.21
N LEU A 208 6.63 11.33 8.72
CA LEU A 208 7.71 11.16 7.75
C LEU A 208 8.90 10.42 8.38
N LEU A 209 9.20 10.68 9.65
CA LEU A 209 10.26 9.97 10.38
C LEU A 209 9.85 8.53 10.72
N VAL A 210 8.57 8.29 10.99
CA VAL A 210 8.02 6.92 11.11
C VAL A 210 8.15 6.17 9.78
N LEU A 211 7.76 6.80 8.67
CA LEU A 211 7.89 6.23 7.33
C LEU A 211 9.36 5.88 7.00
N ARG A 212 10.28 6.77 7.34
CA ARG A 212 11.72 6.56 7.20
C ARG A 212 12.19 5.31 7.95
N ASP A 213 11.82 5.18 9.22
CA ASP A 213 12.23 4.04 10.04
C ASP A 213 11.67 2.71 9.53
N ILE A 214 10.44 2.70 9.01
CA ILE A 214 9.86 1.53 8.34
C ILE A 214 10.69 1.15 7.11
N LEU A 215 11.01 2.12 6.24
CA LEU A 215 11.76 1.88 5.00
C LEU A 215 13.19 1.42 5.24
N ILE A 216 13.90 2.00 6.21
CA ILE A 216 15.25 1.55 6.59
C ILE A 216 15.21 0.14 7.16
N THR A 217 14.22 -0.14 8.02
CA THR A 217 14.02 -1.49 8.58
C THR A 217 13.73 -2.49 7.46
N TYR A 218 12.92 -2.13 6.47
CA TYR A 218 12.68 -2.99 5.30
C TYR A 218 13.97 -3.24 4.52
N ALA A 219 14.67 -2.18 4.11
CA ALA A 219 15.88 -2.29 3.29
C ALA A 219 16.99 -3.12 3.96
N ALA A 220 17.16 -3.00 5.27
CA ALA A 220 18.15 -3.77 6.03
C ALA A 220 17.85 -5.28 6.09
N PHE A 221 16.56 -5.67 6.05
CA PHE A 221 16.13 -7.06 6.22
C PHE A 221 15.65 -7.75 4.93
N HIS A 222 15.60 -7.00 3.82
CA HIS A 222 15.27 -7.48 2.48
C HIS A 222 16.31 -7.00 1.45
N PRO A 223 17.61 -7.36 1.62
CA PRO A 223 18.69 -6.82 0.80
C PRO A 223 18.57 -7.16 -0.70
N GLU A 224 17.81 -8.20 -1.06
CA GLU A 224 17.53 -8.57 -2.44
C GLU A 224 16.71 -7.54 -3.22
N VAL A 225 15.96 -6.70 -2.50
CA VAL A 225 15.25 -5.53 -3.05
C VAL A 225 15.89 -4.23 -2.58
N SER A 226 16.32 -4.20 -1.31
CA SER A 226 16.77 -3.00 -0.61
C SER A 226 15.71 -1.89 -0.72
N TYR A 227 16.13 -0.65 -1.02
CA TYR A 227 15.23 0.45 -1.32
C TYR A 227 15.27 0.84 -2.80
N ALA A 228 14.10 0.88 -3.42
CA ALA A 228 13.87 1.41 -4.74
C ALA A 228 12.95 2.65 -4.68
N GLN A 229 13.26 3.67 -5.48
CA GLN A 229 12.46 4.89 -5.54
C GLN A 229 11.01 4.57 -5.88
N GLY A 230 10.07 5.14 -5.12
CA GLY A 230 8.64 4.85 -5.22
C GLY A 230 8.09 3.99 -4.07
N MET A 231 8.96 3.22 -3.39
CA MET A 231 8.55 2.46 -2.20
C MET A 231 8.05 3.35 -1.05
N ASN A 232 8.55 4.58 -0.96
CA ASN A 232 8.06 5.58 -0.01
C ASN A 232 6.57 5.92 -0.24
N ASP A 233 6.15 6.04 -1.50
CA ASP A 233 4.78 6.38 -1.87
C ASP A 233 3.82 5.24 -1.56
N LEU A 234 4.25 3.99 -1.80
CA LEU A 234 3.53 2.78 -1.40
C LEU A 234 3.43 2.65 0.12
N CYS A 235 4.56 2.71 0.82
CA CYS A 235 4.62 2.54 2.26
C CYS A 235 3.82 3.65 2.99
N SER A 236 3.82 4.87 2.44
CA SER A 236 3.01 5.99 2.93
C SER A 236 1.52 5.66 3.00
N ARG A 237 0.97 4.95 2.00
CA ARG A 237 -0.44 4.52 2.01
C ARG A 237 -0.76 3.60 3.19
N PHE A 238 0.12 2.62 3.45
CA PHE A 238 -0.04 1.71 4.59
C PHE A 238 0.03 2.45 5.91
N LEU A 239 1.00 3.35 6.06
CA LEU A 239 1.17 4.13 7.28
C LEU A 239 -0.02 5.02 7.56
N GLU A 240 -0.53 5.74 6.56
CA GLU A 240 -1.71 6.60 6.71
C GLU A 240 -2.96 5.80 7.08
N VAL A 241 -3.21 4.68 6.39
CA VAL A 241 -4.43 3.88 6.59
C VAL A 241 -4.44 3.14 7.91
N LEU A 242 -3.30 2.56 8.31
CA LEU A 242 -3.19 1.75 9.53
C LEU A 242 -2.84 2.59 10.75
N ASN A 243 -2.24 3.78 10.53
CA ASN A 243 -1.81 4.72 11.56
C ASN A 243 -0.97 4.07 12.68
N SER A 244 -0.12 3.12 12.29
CA SER A 244 0.63 2.25 13.18
C SER A 244 1.92 1.83 12.48
N GLU A 245 3.06 2.08 13.12
CA GLU A 245 4.39 1.81 12.56
C GLU A 245 4.60 0.32 12.27
N VAL A 246 4.27 -0.53 13.25
CA VAL A 246 4.38 -1.99 13.14
C VAL A 246 3.42 -2.55 12.09
N ASP A 247 2.16 -2.11 12.07
CA ASP A 247 1.17 -2.67 11.15
C ASP A 247 1.47 -2.27 9.71
N ALA A 248 1.94 -1.04 9.52
CA ALA A 248 2.39 -0.55 8.23
C ALA A 248 3.61 -1.31 7.73
N TYR A 249 4.60 -1.58 8.59
CA TYR A 249 5.76 -2.39 8.23
C TYR A 249 5.37 -3.79 7.75
N TRP A 250 4.58 -4.52 8.54
CA TRP A 250 4.21 -5.91 8.18
C TRP A 250 3.31 -5.98 6.95
N SER A 251 2.33 -5.07 6.84
CA SER A 251 1.49 -4.99 5.64
C SER A 251 2.31 -4.65 4.38
N PHE A 252 3.29 -3.75 4.52
CA PHE A 252 4.21 -3.41 3.44
C PHE A 252 5.12 -4.58 3.05
N CYS A 253 5.68 -5.31 4.03
CA CYS A 253 6.46 -6.53 3.76
C CYS A 253 5.66 -7.55 2.97
N CYS A 254 4.45 -7.89 3.42
CA CYS A 254 3.60 -8.87 2.74
C CYS A 254 3.19 -8.42 1.33
N TYR A 255 3.00 -7.11 1.12
CA TYR A 255 2.82 -6.58 -0.24
C TYR A 255 4.08 -6.78 -1.09
N MET A 256 5.26 -6.43 -0.57
CA MET A 256 6.52 -6.55 -1.30
C MET A 256 6.93 -8.01 -1.58
N GLU A 257 6.51 -8.98 -0.78
CA GLU A 257 6.72 -10.40 -1.10
C GLU A 257 6.12 -10.77 -2.48
N LYS A 258 4.98 -10.17 -2.84
CA LYS A 258 4.32 -10.37 -4.13
C LYS A 258 4.89 -9.48 -5.23
N PHE A 259 5.13 -8.20 -4.93
CA PHE A 259 5.40 -7.16 -5.94
C PHE A 259 6.87 -6.72 -6.02
N SER A 260 7.77 -7.28 -5.21
CA SER A 260 9.21 -6.94 -5.20
C SER A 260 9.88 -6.99 -6.56
N LYS A 261 9.45 -7.90 -7.44
CA LYS A 261 10.01 -8.03 -8.79
C LYS A 261 9.82 -6.76 -9.62
N ASP A 262 8.69 -6.07 -9.43
CA ASP A 262 8.37 -4.83 -10.17
C ASP A 262 9.29 -3.68 -9.79
N PHE A 263 9.89 -3.73 -8.59
CA PHE A 263 10.87 -2.76 -8.09
C PHE A 263 12.29 -3.05 -8.55
N ARG A 264 12.51 -4.18 -9.23
CA ARG A 264 13.76 -4.50 -9.90
C ARG A 264 13.69 -4.12 -11.37
N ALA A 265 14.85 -3.83 -11.95
CA ALA A 265 14.93 -3.37 -13.33
C ALA A 265 14.25 -4.36 -14.31
N ASP A 266 14.43 -5.67 -14.11
CA ASP A 266 13.87 -6.72 -14.97
C ASP A 266 12.33 -6.79 -14.94
N GLY A 267 11.71 -6.72 -13.76
CA GLY A 267 10.26 -6.88 -13.63
C GLY A 267 9.49 -5.70 -14.23
N LEU A 268 9.97 -4.48 -14.01
CA LEU A 268 9.35 -3.30 -14.61
C LEU A 268 9.42 -3.31 -16.15
N HIS A 269 10.58 -3.64 -16.72
CA HIS A 269 10.73 -3.71 -18.18
C HIS A 269 9.73 -4.71 -18.77
N ARG A 270 9.51 -5.85 -18.09
CA ARG A 270 8.51 -6.83 -18.51
C ARG A 270 7.08 -6.26 -18.53
N LYS A 271 6.66 -5.51 -17.50
CA LYS A 271 5.33 -4.88 -17.47
C LYS A 271 5.14 -3.88 -18.61
N ILE A 272 6.17 -3.10 -18.89
CA ILE A 272 6.21 -2.15 -20.00
C ILE A 272 6.06 -2.85 -21.36
N GLU A 273 6.77 -3.96 -21.58
CA GLU A 273 6.66 -4.76 -22.80
C GLU A 273 5.25 -5.31 -22.99
N LEU A 274 4.64 -5.80 -21.90
CA LEU A 274 3.28 -6.31 -21.91
C LEU A 274 2.27 -5.21 -22.22
N GLU A 275 2.45 -4.02 -21.63
CA GLU A 275 1.60 -2.85 -21.94
C GLU A 275 1.68 -2.46 -23.42
N ALA A 276 2.90 -2.40 -23.96
CA ALA A 276 3.12 -2.10 -25.37
C ALA A 276 2.45 -3.14 -26.29
N ALA A 277 2.56 -4.43 -25.94
CA ALA A 277 1.90 -5.51 -26.65
C ALA A 277 0.36 -5.42 -26.54
N LEU A 278 -0.17 -5.10 -25.36
CA LEU A 278 -1.60 -4.93 -25.13
C LEU A 278 -2.16 -3.78 -25.98
N LEU A 279 -1.51 -2.62 -25.95
CA LEU A 279 -1.95 -1.47 -26.74
C LEU A 279 -1.87 -1.76 -28.25
N LYS A 280 -0.85 -2.50 -28.70
CA LYS A 280 -0.72 -2.89 -30.11
C LYS A 280 -1.91 -3.71 -30.59
N GLU A 281 -2.43 -4.61 -29.75
CA GLU A 281 -3.61 -5.41 -30.08
C GLU A 281 -4.91 -4.57 -30.03
N LEU A 282 -5.01 -3.63 -29.08
CA LEU A 282 -6.22 -2.82 -28.88
C LEU A 282 -6.35 -1.66 -29.87
N ASP A 283 -5.26 -0.94 -30.15
CA ASP A 283 -5.19 0.17 -31.10
C ASP A 283 -3.81 0.23 -31.78
N PRO A 284 -3.64 -0.50 -32.90
CA PRO A 284 -2.39 -0.53 -33.64
C PRO A 284 -1.93 0.86 -34.13
N GLN A 285 -2.87 1.76 -34.44
CA GLN A 285 -2.55 3.09 -34.95
C GLN A 285 -1.92 3.94 -33.85
N LEU A 286 -2.53 3.96 -32.66
CA LEU A 286 -1.99 4.66 -31.51
C LEU A 286 -0.64 4.09 -31.08
N TYR A 287 -0.51 2.75 -31.03
CA TYR A 287 0.75 2.09 -30.75
C TYR A 287 1.86 2.52 -31.71
N THR A 288 1.64 2.44 -33.04
CA THR A 288 2.64 2.84 -34.03
C THR A 288 3.01 4.31 -33.90
N HIS A 289 2.04 5.19 -33.63
CA HIS A 289 2.31 6.61 -33.42
C HIS A 289 3.20 6.86 -32.21
N LEU A 290 2.93 6.20 -31.09
CA LEU A 290 3.74 6.33 -29.89
C LEU A 290 5.16 5.81 -30.13
N VAL A 291 5.32 4.59 -30.64
CA VAL A 291 6.66 3.98 -30.87
C VAL A 291 7.51 4.81 -31.85
N THR A 292 6.93 5.25 -32.99
CA THR A 292 7.70 5.90 -34.07
C THR A 292 8.29 7.27 -33.68
N ASN A 293 7.69 7.99 -32.73
CA ASN A 293 8.14 9.33 -32.32
C ASN A 293 9.14 9.30 -31.14
N SER A 294 10.00 8.27 -31.09
CA SER A 294 10.99 8.05 -30.02
C SER A 294 10.39 7.73 -28.65
N MET A 295 9.37 6.86 -28.61
CA MET A 295 8.81 6.27 -27.38
C MET A 295 9.02 4.75 -27.33
N ASP A 296 10.21 4.29 -27.70
CA ASP A 296 10.54 2.87 -27.91
C ASP A 296 10.33 1.96 -26.69
N SER A 297 9.96 2.52 -25.54
CA SER A 297 9.88 1.78 -24.29
C SER A 297 8.69 2.09 -23.40
N PHE A 298 7.64 2.83 -23.82
CA PHE A 298 6.46 3.11 -22.97
C PHE A 298 6.81 3.61 -21.55
N THR A 299 8.03 4.12 -21.32
CA THR A 299 8.56 4.41 -19.98
C THR A 299 7.82 5.56 -19.30
N PHE A 300 7.10 6.37 -20.06
CA PHE A 300 6.25 7.44 -19.54
C PHE A 300 5.13 6.90 -18.63
N CYS A 301 4.68 5.65 -18.82
CA CYS A 301 3.68 5.01 -17.95
C CYS A 301 4.29 4.15 -16.84
N HIS A 302 5.64 4.09 -16.71
CA HIS A 302 6.33 3.37 -15.65
C HIS A 302 5.77 3.74 -14.28
N ARG A 303 5.70 5.04 -13.96
CA ARG A 303 5.21 5.53 -12.66
C ARG A 303 3.82 4.98 -12.34
N TRP A 304 2.96 4.89 -13.34
CA TRP A 304 1.59 4.42 -13.20
C TRP A 304 1.56 2.97 -12.74
N LEU A 305 2.31 2.11 -13.43
CA LEU A 305 2.37 0.68 -13.16
C LEU A 305 3.10 0.37 -11.86
N LEU A 306 4.19 1.10 -11.55
CA LEU A 306 4.97 0.90 -10.33
C LEU A 306 4.20 1.33 -9.07
N LEU A 307 3.47 2.46 -9.16
CA LEU A 307 2.77 3.03 -8.01
C LEU A 307 1.29 2.66 -7.98
N GLY A 308 0.80 1.79 -8.87
CA GLY A 308 -0.64 1.49 -8.97
C GLY A 308 -1.48 2.74 -9.12
N PHE A 309 -1.03 3.67 -9.97
CA PHE A 309 -1.68 4.94 -10.32
C PHE A 309 -1.89 5.94 -9.17
N GLN A 310 -1.21 5.79 -8.03
CA GLN A 310 -1.38 6.67 -6.87
C GLN A 310 -1.25 8.17 -7.18
N ARG A 311 -0.38 8.53 -8.14
CA ARG A 311 -0.11 9.92 -8.50
C ARG A 311 -1.10 10.50 -9.51
N GLU A 312 -1.96 9.67 -10.09
CA GLU A 312 -2.81 10.04 -11.24
C GLU A 312 -4.30 10.16 -10.85
N PHE A 313 -4.64 9.77 -9.63
CA PHE A 313 -5.99 9.84 -9.08
C PHE A 313 -5.99 10.64 -7.79
N GLU A 314 -7.14 11.26 -7.50
CA GLU A 314 -7.42 11.85 -6.20
C GLU A 314 -7.18 10.83 -5.08
N HIS A 315 -6.69 11.30 -3.93
CA HIS A 315 -6.17 10.43 -2.87
C HIS A 315 -7.15 9.32 -2.44
N SER A 316 -8.43 9.65 -2.28
CA SER A 316 -9.44 8.65 -1.90
C SER A 316 -9.66 7.58 -2.97
N ASP A 317 -9.55 7.96 -4.24
CA ASP A 317 -9.72 7.06 -5.38
C ASP A 317 -8.47 6.22 -5.62
N ALA A 318 -7.28 6.78 -5.41
CA ALA A 318 -6.03 6.05 -5.39
C ALA A 318 -6.04 4.91 -4.34
N LEU A 319 -6.56 5.16 -3.13
CA LEU A 319 -6.71 4.11 -2.10
C LEU A 319 -7.68 3.01 -2.53
N ARG A 320 -8.83 3.37 -3.10
CA ARG A 320 -9.82 2.40 -3.61
C ARG A 320 -9.27 1.57 -4.77
N LEU A 321 -8.59 2.22 -5.70
CA LEU A 321 -7.96 1.54 -6.83
C LEU A 321 -6.90 0.56 -6.33
N PHE A 322 -6.09 0.96 -5.35
CA PHE A 322 -5.11 0.07 -4.73
C PHE A 322 -5.75 -1.15 -4.08
N GLU A 323 -6.90 -1.00 -3.40
CA GLU A 323 -7.67 -2.13 -2.85
C GLU A 323 -8.14 -3.10 -3.96
N ILE A 324 -8.65 -2.56 -5.07
CA ILE A 324 -9.16 -3.34 -6.20
C ILE A 324 -8.02 -4.09 -6.89
N LEU A 325 -6.89 -3.41 -7.16
CA LEU A 325 -5.69 -4.01 -7.76
C LEU A 325 -5.15 -5.16 -6.88
N SER A 326 -5.26 -5.01 -5.56
CA SER A 326 -4.76 -6.00 -4.58
C SER A 326 -5.71 -7.18 -4.35
N CYS A 327 -6.86 -7.25 -5.05
CA CYS A 327 -7.81 -8.34 -4.91
C CYS A 327 -7.49 -9.58 -5.76
N ASP A 328 -6.39 -9.60 -6.54
CA ASP A 328 -5.99 -10.69 -7.44
C ASP A 328 -7.20 -11.24 -8.26
N HIS A 329 -8.19 -10.37 -8.56
CA HIS A 329 -9.53 -10.84 -8.91
C HIS A 329 -9.59 -11.45 -10.30
N LEU A 330 -8.72 -11.02 -11.22
CA LEU A 330 -8.59 -11.67 -12.52
C LEU A 330 -8.05 -13.09 -12.38
N GLU A 331 -7.15 -13.37 -11.43
CA GLU A 331 -6.70 -14.73 -11.14
C GLU A 331 -7.83 -15.57 -10.55
N LEU A 332 -8.59 -15.01 -9.59
CA LEU A 332 -9.75 -15.66 -8.99
C LEU A 332 -10.87 -15.93 -10.01
N ILE A 333 -11.22 -14.97 -10.87
CA ILE A 333 -12.18 -15.16 -11.95
C ILE A 333 -11.64 -16.18 -12.94
N SER A 334 -10.38 -16.07 -13.37
CA SER A 334 -9.74 -17.01 -14.29
C SER A 334 -9.81 -18.43 -13.75
N GLN A 335 -9.44 -18.64 -12.49
CA GLN A 335 -9.54 -19.92 -11.80
C GLN A 335 -10.99 -20.40 -11.66
N GLN A 336 -11.94 -19.53 -11.32
CA GLN A 336 -13.36 -19.89 -11.21
C GLN A 336 -13.96 -20.27 -12.57
N VAL A 337 -13.64 -19.53 -13.63
CA VAL A 337 -14.02 -19.80 -15.01
C VAL A 337 -13.40 -21.12 -15.49
N ASP A 338 -12.14 -21.37 -15.15
CA ASP A 338 -11.47 -22.64 -15.46
C ASP A 338 -12.08 -23.81 -14.70
N GLN A 339 -12.38 -23.65 -13.42
CA GLN A 339 -13.07 -24.66 -12.62
C GLN A 339 -14.49 -24.93 -13.14
N ALA A 340 -15.22 -23.89 -13.57
CA ALA A 340 -16.55 -24.03 -14.17
C ALA A 340 -16.47 -24.78 -15.50
N ARG A 341 -15.56 -24.38 -16.40
CA ARG A 341 -15.30 -25.08 -17.68
C ARG A 341 -14.86 -26.53 -17.46
N TYR A 342 -14.02 -26.79 -16.46
CA TYR A 342 -13.60 -28.13 -16.09
C TYR A 342 -14.78 -28.98 -15.61
N LYS A 343 -15.63 -28.45 -14.72
CA LYS A 343 -16.83 -29.13 -14.21
C LYS A 343 -17.85 -29.42 -15.30
N GLU A 344 -18.13 -28.47 -16.18
CA GLU A 344 -19.02 -28.67 -17.34
C GLU A 344 -18.52 -29.81 -18.23
N ARG A 345 -17.20 -29.87 -18.47
CA ARG A 345 -16.60 -30.93 -19.30
C ARG A 345 -16.50 -32.27 -18.59
N LEU A 346 -16.32 -32.34 -17.27
CA LEU A 346 -16.48 -33.59 -16.51
C LEU A 346 -17.92 -34.10 -16.64
N ALA A 347 -18.91 -33.21 -16.51
CA ALA A 347 -20.31 -33.55 -16.71
C ALA A 347 -20.60 -34.00 -18.17
N GLN A 348 -19.84 -33.51 -19.15
CA GLN A 348 -19.96 -33.89 -20.56
C GLN A 348 -19.19 -35.18 -20.90
N LYS A 349 -17.99 -35.41 -20.33
CA LYS A 349 -17.23 -36.67 -20.42
C LYS A 349 -17.96 -37.84 -19.77
N CYS A 350 -18.66 -37.63 -18.66
CA CYS A 350 -19.56 -38.64 -18.08
C CYS A 350 -20.74 -38.99 -19.00
N ARG A 351 -21.00 -38.22 -20.06
CA ARG A 351 -22.08 -38.46 -21.03
C ARG A 351 -21.60 -39.04 -22.37
N THR A 352 -20.31 -38.95 -22.67
CA THR A 352 -19.73 -39.45 -23.92
C THR A 352 -18.38 -40.09 -23.64
N GLU A 353 -18.34 -41.42 -23.61
CA GLU A 353 -17.12 -42.21 -23.73
C GLU A 353 -16.62 -42.12 -25.18
N ASP A 354 -15.82 -41.12 -25.52
CA ASP A 354 -14.78 -41.30 -26.55
C ASP A 354 -13.73 -40.17 -26.60
N ASN A 355 -12.52 -40.58 -26.97
CA ASN A 355 -11.24 -39.90 -26.85
C ASN A 355 -11.06 -38.67 -27.75
N SER A 356 -10.52 -37.59 -27.18
CA SER A 356 -9.44 -36.77 -27.76
C SER A 356 -9.02 -35.68 -26.76
N GLU A 357 -7.79 -35.78 -26.24
CA GLU A 357 -7.18 -34.74 -25.40
C GLU A 357 -6.74 -33.56 -26.25
N SER A 358 -7.59 -32.54 -26.33
CA SER A 358 -7.15 -31.20 -26.77
C SER A 358 -6.37 -30.56 -25.63
N GLN A 359 -5.07 -30.35 -25.80
CA GLN A 359 -4.24 -29.56 -24.88
C GLN A 359 -4.81 -28.14 -24.77
N LEU A 360 -5.15 -27.74 -23.54
CA LEU A 360 -5.63 -26.39 -23.24
C LEU A 360 -4.52 -25.38 -23.52
N GLN A 361 -4.85 -24.28 -24.22
CA GLN A 361 -4.06 -23.06 -24.16
C GLN A 361 -4.16 -22.52 -22.73
N ALA A 362 -3.04 -22.48 -22.01
CA ALA A 362 -2.96 -21.82 -20.72
C ALA A 362 -3.40 -20.35 -20.88
N ILE A 363 -4.28 -19.87 -20.00
CA ILE A 363 -4.60 -18.44 -19.94
C ILE A 363 -3.31 -17.71 -19.60
N ASN A 364 -2.97 -16.70 -20.39
CA ASN A 364 -1.81 -15.87 -20.11
C ASN A 364 -2.12 -15.00 -18.89
N THR A 365 -1.56 -15.36 -17.74
CA THR A 365 -1.68 -14.62 -16.48
C THR A 365 -0.73 -13.42 -16.40
N ASP A 366 0.12 -13.20 -17.41
CA ASP A 366 1.04 -12.06 -17.43
C ASP A 366 0.30 -10.72 -17.60
N PHE A 367 -0.89 -10.72 -18.22
CA PHE A 367 -1.71 -9.51 -18.40
C PHE A 367 -2.53 -9.21 -17.15
N THR A 368 -1.92 -8.51 -16.20
CA THR A 368 -2.54 -8.10 -14.94
C THR A 368 -3.53 -6.95 -15.11
N PHE A 369 -4.38 -6.72 -14.11
CA PHE A 369 -5.48 -5.75 -14.21
C PHE A 369 -4.99 -4.30 -14.36
N GLU A 370 -3.86 -3.96 -13.75
CA GLU A 370 -3.24 -2.65 -13.90
C GLU A 370 -2.83 -2.33 -15.34
N LEU A 371 -2.45 -3.34 -16.15
CA LEU A 371 -2.15 -3.14 -17.57
C LEU A 371 -3.42 -2.78 -18.35
N PHE A 372 -4.54 -3.42 -18.05
CA PHE A 372 -5.82 -3.05 -18.67
C PHE A 372 -6.30 -1.66 -18.27
N ILE A 373 -6.05 -1.23 -17.03
CA ILE A 373 -6.35 0.14 -16.60
C ILE A 373 -5.44 1.14 -17.33
N CYS A 374 -4.14 0.83 -17.46
CA CYS A 374 -3.20 1.65 -18.22
C CYS A 374 -3.67 1.80 -19.67
N ALA A 375 -3.96 0.70 -20.36
CA ALA A 375 -4.44 0.71 -21.73
C ALA A 375 -5.77 1.48 -21.87
N ALA A 376 -6.70 1.33 -20.92
CA ALA A 376 -7.95 2.09 -20.93
C ALA A 376 -7.72 3.61 -20.85
N ILE A 377 -6.82 4.07 -19.96
CA ILE A 377 -6.44 5.49 -19.85
C ILE A 377 -5.83 5.99 -21.18
N LEU A 378 -4.98 5.19 -21.82
CA LEU A 378 -4.39 5.54 -23.12
C LEU A 378 -5.46 5.65 -24.21
N LEU A 379 -6.39 4.71 -24.28
CA LEU A 379 -7.45 4.70 -25.28
C LEU A 379 -8.47 5.83 -25.07
N GLU A 380 -8.81 6.16 -23.83
CA GLU A 380 -9.69 7.29 -23.52
C GLU A 380 -9.07 8.63 -23.98
N ASN A 381 -7.74 8.74 -23.90
CA ASN A 381 -6.99 9.93 -24.28
C ASN A 381 -6.40 9.85 -25.70
N ARG A 382 -6.83 8.88 -26.51
CA ARG A 382 -6.30 8.57 -27.85
C ARG A 382 -6.13 9.79 -28.74
N GLU A 383 -7.17 10.61 -28.87
CA GLU A 383 -7.18 11.77 -29.78
C GLU A 383 -6.18 12.85 -29.38
N PHE A 384 -5.87 12.95 -28.08
CA PHE A 384 -4.81 13.83 -27.59
C PHE A 384 -3.44 13.22 -27.88
N LEU A 385 -3.26 11.94 -27.57
CA LEU A 385 -2.00 11.23 -27.76
C LEU A 385 -1.55 11.16 -29.23
N LEU A 386 -2.48 11.00 -30.18
CA LEU A 386 -2.17 11.05 -31.62
C LEU A 386 -1.69 12.43 -32.10
N ARG A 387 -1.95 13.50 -31.33
CA ARG A 387 -1.46 14.85 -31.63
C ARG A 387 -0.12 15.14 -30.99
N CYS A 388 0.31 14.34 -30.00
CA CYS A 388 1.62 14.49 -29.40
C CYS A 388 2.70 14.28 -30.46
N ARG A 389 3.64 15.23 -30.55
CA ARG A 389 4.72 15.22 -31.55
C ARG A 389 6.09 14.94 -30.97
N ASP A 390 6.22 15.01 -29.65
CA ASP A 390 7.46 14.86 -28.92
C ASP A 390 7.22 14.30 -27.51
N GLU A 391 8.31 13.89 -26.86
CA GLU A 391 8.33 13.33 -25.51
C GLU A 391 7.83 14.33 -24.45
N VAL A 392 8.07 15.63 -24.65
CA VAL A 392 7.70 16.68 -23.69
C VAL A 392 6.19 16.76 -23.54
N GLN A 393 5.45 16.73 -24.66
CA GLN A 393 3.99 16.75 -24.64
C GLN A 393 3.41 15.50 -23.96
N LEU A 394 4.09 14.36 -24.07
CA LEU A 394 3.66 13.13 -23.42
C LEU A 394 3.94 13.15 -21.90
N ILE A 395 5.10 13.66 -21.48
CA ILE A 395 5.39 13.86 -20.05
C ILE A 395 4.40 14.85 -19.43
N GLN A 396 4.01 15.90 -20.18
CA GLN A 396 2.97 16.83 -19.72
C GLN A 396 1.60 16.15 -19.61
N PHE A 397 1.29 15.18 -20.46
CA PHE A 397 0.07 14.39 -20.35
C PHE A 397 0.08 13.52 -19.10
N THR A 398 1.20 12.84 -18.81
CA THR A 398 1.30 11.95 -17.63
C THR A 398 1.43 12.67 -16.30
N SER A 399 1.62 13.99 -16.33
CA SER A 399 1.75 14.85 -15.15
C SER A 399 0.49 15.71 -14.88
N ARG A 400 -0.56 15.53 -15.68
CA ARG A 400 -1.89 16.13 -15.46
C ARG A 400 -2.76 15.15 -14.72
#